data_AF-X1CNG1-F1
#
_entry.id   AF-X1CNG1-F1
#
_cell.length_a   1.000
_cell.length_b   1.000
_cell.length_c   1.000
_cell.angle_alpha   90.00
_cell.angle_beta   90.00
_cell.angle_gamma   90.00
#
_symmetry.space_group_name_H-M   'P 1'
#
loop_
_entity.id
_entity.type
_entity.pdbx_description
1 polymer ?
#
loop_
_entity_poly.entity_id
_entity_poly.type
_entity_poly.pdbx_seq_one_letter_code
_entity_poly.pdbx_strand_id
1 'polypeptide(L)'
;MGQYFVALLVTILVLVPLFKVHKLFACIVEIGFSGGHGTAAGMKDAFRGYGFEAGGDLALMSATVGIITAVVAGMILINIAIRKGYCAYLSEKKGIPSYKRKGLIPKHKRFSIATATVASEAIEPLSFHFAIVGIAVAIGWGMLSGLQAIHVEFDKFPLFPLA
;
A
#
# COMPACT_ATOMS: atom_id res chain seq x y z
N MET A 1 2.90 11.17 9.18
CA MET A 1 2.60 11.60 10.56
C MET A 1 1.58 12.73 10.64
N GLY A 2 1.81 13.89 10.01
CA GLY A 2 0.82 15.00 10.03
C GLY A 2 -0.58 14.63 9.52
N GLN A 3 -0.66 13.86 8.43
CA GLN A 3 -1.94 13.40 7.87
C GLN A 3 -2.76 12.54 8.84
N TYR A 4 -2.12 11.68 9.64
CA TYR A 4 -2.81 10.79 10.58
C TYR A 4 -3.36 11.58 11.77
N PHE A 5 -2.57 12.53 12.27
CA PHE A 5 -3.00 13.44 13.31
C PHE A 5 -4.19 14.30 12.87
N VAL A 6 -4.15 14.84 11.65
CA VAL A 6 -5.26 15.59 11.06
C VAL A 6 -6.50 14.70 10.88
N ALA A 7 -6.35 13.48 10.38
CA ALA A 7 -7.47 12.54 10.21
C ALA A 7 -8.14 12.20 11.54
N LEU A 8 -7.35 12.01 12.60
CA LEU A 8 -7.86 11.78 13.96
C LEU A 8 -8.61 13.00 14.50
N LEU A 9 -8.03 14.20 14.39
CA LEU A 9 -8.68 15.43 14.83
C LEU A 9 -9.99 15.70 14.08
N VAL A 10 -9.99 15.57 12.75
CA VAL A 10 -11.21 15.75 11.94
C VAL A 10 -12.26 14.71 12.31
N THR A 11 -11.85 13.47 12.54
CA THR A 11 -12.80 12.43 12.93
C THR A 11 -13.45 12.75 14.28
N ILE A 12 -12.66 13.10 15.29
CA ILE A 12 -13.17 13.35 16.65
C ILE A 12 -13.96 14.66 16.72
N LEU A 13 -13.49 15.74 16.09
CA LEU A 13 -14.07 17.08 16.23
C LEU A 13 -15.22 17.34 15.24
N VAL A 14 -15.26 16.64 14.12
CA VAL A 14 -16.23 16.89 13.03
C VAL A 14 -17.08 15.66 12.77
N LEU A 15 -16.48 14.52 12.42
CA LEU A 15 -17.24 13.36 11.93
C LEU A 15 -18.03 12.64 13.04
N VAL A 16 -17.46 12.48 14.23
CA VAL A 16 -18.14 11.88 15.39
C VAL A 16 -19.35 12.72 15.83
N PRO A 17 -19.24 14.05 16.05
CA PRO A 17 -20.40 14.84 16.49
C PRO A 17 -21.45 15.04 15.39
N LEU A 18 -21.07 15.21 14.13
CA LEU A 18 -22.02 15.47 13.04
C LEU A 18 -22.68 14.19 12.50
N PHE A 19 -21.89 13.13 12.30
CA PHE A 19 -22.33 11.92 11.60
C PHE A 19 -22.40 10.68 12.50
N LYS A 20 -22.04 10.81 13.79
CA LYS A 20 -22.06 9.71 14.77
C LYS A 20 -21.28 8.47 14.31
N VAL A 21 -20.18 8.67 13.59
CA VAL A 21 -19.32 7.58 13.10
C VAL A 21 -18.56 6.90 14.25
N HIS A 22 -18.13 5.66 14.03
CA HIS A 22 -17.30 4.93 14.99
C HIS A 22 -15.95 5.63 15.22
N LYS A 23 -15.38 5.56 16.43
CA LYS A 23 -14.11 6.23 16.76
C LYS A 23 -12.94 5.74 15.90
N LEU A 24 -12.95 4.46 15.54
CA LEU A 24 -11.96 3.85 14.64
C LEU A 24 -12.07 4.30 13.18
N PHE A 25 -13.04 5.14 12.84
CA PHE A 25 -13.17 5.69 11.49
C PHE A 25 -11.94 6.50 11.09
N ALA A 26 -11.24 7.13 12.04
CA ALA A 26 -9.99 7.84 11.77
C ALA A 26 -8.92 6.95 11.11
N CYS A 27 -8.89 5.68 11.47
CA CYS A 27 -7.92 4.69 10.97
C CYS A 27 -8.18 4.31 9.51
N ILE A 28 -9.41 4.49 8.99
CA ILE A 28 -9.75 4.18 7.58
C ILE A 28 -8.91 5.00 6.61
N VAL A 29 -8.60 6.25 6.95
CA VAL A 29 -7.79 7.13 6.10
C VAL A 29 -6.37 6.60 5.99
N GLU A 30 -5.76 6.21 7.11
CA GLU A 30 -4.40 5.64 7.12
C GLU A 30 -4.34 4.30 6.40
N ILE A 31 -5.26 3.39 6.73
CA ILE A 31 -5.31 2.04 6.18
C ILE A 31 -5.57 2.10 4.68
N GLY A 32 -6.50 2.95 4.22
CA GLY A 32 -6.81 3.09 2.80
C GLY A 32 -5.72 3.83 2.01
N PHE A 33 -5.13 4.89 2.57
CA PHE A 33 -4.16 5.72 1.86
C PHE A 33 -2.74 5.15 1.86
N SER A 34 -2.23 4.78 3.03
CA SER A 34 -0.86 4.27 3.18
C SER A 34 -0.79 2.75 3.08
N GLY A 35 -1.77 2.04 3.61
CA GLY A 35 -1.79 0.57 3.62
C GLY A 35 -2.33 -0.07 2.33
N GLY A 36 -3.23 0.62 1.62
CA GLY A 36 -3.87 0.11 0.41
C GLY A 36 -4.76 -1.11 0.65
N HIS A 37 -5.14 -1.79 -0.44
CA HIS A 37 -6.13 -2.89 -0.41
C HIS A 37 -5.70 -4.09 0.43
N GLY A 38 -4.41 -4.44 0.43
CA GLY A 38 -3.89 -5.58 1.19
C GLY A 38 -4.01 -5.39 2.70
N THR A 39 -3.58 -4.22 3.19
CA THR A 39 -3.74 -3.85 4.61
C THR A 39 -5.20 -3.68 4.98
N ALA A 40 -6.02 -3.07 4.11
CA ALA A 40 -7.46 -2.94 4.35
C ALA A 40 -8.15 -4.30 4.50
N ALA A 41 -7.81 -5.28 3.65
CA ALA A 41 -8.33 -6.64 3.75
C ALA A 41 -7.89 -7.34 5.04
N GLY A 42 -6.61 -7.22 5.40
CA GLY A 42 -6.06 -7.81 6.63
C GLY A 42 -6.59 -7.20 7.93
N MET A 43 -7.15 -5.99 7.88
CA MET A 43 -7.71 -5.29 9.04
C MET A 43 -9.20 -5.59 9.29
N LYS A 44 -9.88 -6.33 8.41
CA LYS A 44 -11.34 -6.56 8.49
C LYS A 44 -11.75 -7.23 9.80
N ASP A 45 -11.06 -8.29 10.19
CA ASP A 45 -11.37 -9.03 11.42
C ASP A 45 -11.02 -8.23 12.68
N ALA A 46 -9.95 -7.44 12.65
CA ALA A 46 -9.60 -6.51 13.72
C ALA A 46 -10.74 -5.49 13.94
N PHE A 47 -11.23 -4.85 12.87
CA PHE A 47 -12.35 -3.91 12.97
C PHE A 47 -13.61 -4.54 13.55
N ARG A 48 -13.95 -5.76 13.13
CA ARG A 48 -15.09 -6.52 13.69
C ARG A 48 -14.89 -6.83 15.17
N GLY A 49 -13.68 -7.24 15.57
CA GLY A 49 -13.32 -7.51 16.96
C GLY A 49 -13.43 -6.29 17.89
N TYR A 50 -13.35 -5.08 17.33
CA TYR A 50 -13.56 -3.82 18.05
C TYR A 50 -14.96 -3.21 17.83
N GLY A 51 -15.92 -3.96 17.31
CA GLY A 51 -17.32 -3.53 17.17
C GLY A 51 -17.60 -2.62 15.97
N PHE A 52 -16.66 -2.49 15.03
CA PHE A 52 -16.82 -1.69 13.82
C PHE A 52 -16.95 -2.58 12.57
N GLU A 53 -18.10 -3.25 12.41
CA GLU A 53 -18.28 -4.23 11.33
C GLU A 53 -18.05 -3.66 9.92
N ALA A 54 -18.52 -2.43 9.67
CA ALA A 54 -18.35 -1.76 8.39
C ALA A 54 -16.92 -1.24 8.15
N GLY A 55 -16.03 -1.28 9.15
CA GLY A 55 -14.71 -0.66 9.09
C GLY A 55 -13.81 -1.23 7.99
N GLY A 56 -13.80 -2.55 7.81
CA GLY A 56 -13.02 -3.21 6.75
C GLY A 56 -13.49 -2.84 5.34
N ASP A 57 -14.81 -2.81 5.12
CA ASP A 57 -15.37 -2.49 3.81
C ASP A 57 -15.17 -1.01 3.45
N LEU A 58 -15.29 -0.12 4.45
CA LEU A 58 -14.98 1.30 4.29
C LEU A 58 -13.48 1.55 4.03
N ALA A 59 -12.59 0.79 4.67
CA ALA A 59 -11.15 0.83 4.40
C ALA A 59 -10.83 0.39 2.96
N LEU A 60 -11.46 -0.67 2.46
CA LEU A 60 -11.28 -1.14 1.10
C LEU A 60 -11.83 -0.15 0.06
N MET A 61 -12.99 0.45 0.34
CA MET A 61 -13.56 1.52 -0.47
C MET A 61 -12.60 2.72 -0.51
N SER A 62 -12.11 3.17 0.65
CA SER A 62 -11.15 4.27 0.78
C SER A 62 -9.89 4.02 -0.04
N ALA A 63 -9.30 2.81 0.02
CA ALA A 63 -8.15 2.43 -0.79
C ALA A 63 -8.44 2.54 -2.30
N THR A 64 -9.61 2.07 -2.73
CA THR A 64 -10.01 2.10 -4.15
C THR A 64 -10.18 3.53 -4.66
N VAL A 65 -10.95 4.34 -3.94
CA VAL A 65 -11.19 5.73 -4.29
C VAL A 65 -9.89 6.53 -4.24
N GLY A 66 -9.02 6.24 -3.27
CA GLY A 66 -7.69 6.84 -3.15
C GLY A 66 -6.84 6.59 -4.39
N ILE A 67 -6.72 5.33 -4.84
CA ILE A 67 -5.95 4.99 -6.04
C ILE A 67 -6.55 5.66 -7.28
N ILE A 68 -7.86 5.60 -7.48
CA ILE A 68 -8.52 6.23 -8.64
C ILE A 68 -8.24 7.74 -8.65
N THR A 69 -8.41 8.39 -7.50
CA THR A 69 -8.18 9.83 -7.36
C THR A 69 -6.70 10.17 -7.62
N ALA A 70 -5.77 9.40 -7.05
CA ALA A 70 -4.34 9.61 -7.24
C ALA A 70 -3.92 9.45 -8.71
N VAL A 71 -4.44 8.43 -9.40
CA VAL A 71 -4.15 8.21 -10.83
C VAL A 71 -4.73 9.33 -11.69
N VAL A 72 -6.01 9.69 -11.50
CA VAL A 72 -6.67 10.72 -12.30
C VAL A 72 -6.04 12.09 -12.05
N ALA A 73 -5.92 12.51 -10.78
CA ALA A 73 -5.33 13.80 -10.42
C ALA A 73 -3.84 13.84 -10.81
N GLY A 74 -3.10 12.76 -10.58
CA GLY A 74 -1.70 12.64 -11.00
C GLY A 74 -1.54 12.82 -12.51
N MET A 75 -2.42 12.22 -13.31
CA MET A 75 -2.39 12.37 -14.77
C MET A 75 -2.71 13.81 -15.21
N ILE A 76 -3.68 14.46 -14.55
CA ILE A 76 -4.00 15.87 -14.80
C ILE A 76 -2.77 16.75 -14.51
N LEU A 77 -2.11 16.55 -13.37
CA LEU A 77 -0.92 17.30 -12.98
C LEU A 77 0.25 17.05 -13.95
N ILE A 78 0.47 15.81 -14.37
CA ILE A 78 1.47 15.46 -15.38
C ILE A 78 1.19 16.20 -16.69
N ASN A 79 -0.07 16.21 -17.17
CA ASN A 79 -0.44 16.92 -18.39
C ASN A 79 -0.22 18.43 -18.27
N ILE A 80 -0.53 19.02 -17.13
CA ILE A 80 -0.25 20.44 -16.85
C ILE A 80 1.27 20.70 -16.88
N ALA A 81 2.06 19.84 -16.24
CA ALA A 81 3.52 19.97 -16.19
C ALA A 81 4.16 19.87 -17.58
N ILE A 82 3.66 18.96 -18.43
CA ILE A 82 4.11 18.82 -19.82
C ILE A 82 3.78 20.08 -20.62
N ARG A 83 2.53 20.59 -20.52
CA ARG A 83 2.10 21.81 -21.22
C ARG A 83 2.86 23.06 -20.80
N LYS A 84 3.24 23.14 -19.52
CA LYS A 84 4.04 24.25 -18.97
C LYS A 84 5.55 24.10 -19.20
N GLY A 85 6.00 22.99 -19.80
CA GLY A 85 7.41 22.74 -20.09
C GLY A 85 8.27 22.40 -18.86
N TYR A 86 7.66 21.98 -17.75
CA TYR A 86 8.39 21.62 -16.53
C TYR A 86 9.06 20.23 -16.60
N CYS A 87 8.78 19.44 -17.64
CA CYS A 87 9.32 18.10 -17.79
C CYS A 87 10.60 18.08 -18.65
N ALA A 88 11.72 17.62 -18.09
CA ALA A 88 13.01 17.52 -18.80
C ALA A 88 13.02 16.46 -19.94
N TYR A 89 12.28 15.37 -19.77
CA TYR A 89 12.33 14.20 -20.67
C TYR A 89 11.00 13.88 -21.37
N LEU A 90 9.92 14.60 -21.01
CA LEU A 90 8.59 14.45 -21.61
C LEU A 90 8.22 15.79 -22.23
N SER A 91 8.15 15.84 -23.55
CA SER A 91 7.73 17.04 -24.28
C SER A 91 6.61 16.64 -25.24
N GLU A 92 5.55 17.44 -25.27
CA GLU A 92 4.44 17.29 -26.21
C GLU A 92 4.95 17.23 -27.66
N LYS A 93 6.00 17.99 -27.99
CA LYS A 93 6.63 18.03 -29.32
C LYS A 93 7.46 16.80 -29.66
N LYS A 94 8.12 16.18 -28.66
CA LYS A 94 8.99 15.01 -28.87
C LYS A 94 8.22 13.67 -28.77
N GLY A 95 7.06 13.68 -28.12
CA GLY A 95 6.23 12.50 -27.90
C GLY A 95 6.94 11.39 -27.12
N ILE A 96 6.28 10.24 -27.00
CA ILE A 96 6.90 9.04 -26.41
C ILE A 96 7.73 8.35 -27.50
N PRO A 97 9.02 8.04 -27.26
CA PRO A 97 9.86 7.33 -28.23
C PRO A 97 9.22 6.01 -28.70
N SER A 98 9.33 5.71 -30.00
CA SER A 98 8.71 4.52 -30.62
C SER A 98 9.02 3.20 -29.89
N TYR A 99 10.24 3.05 -29.39
CA TYR A 99 10.64 1.84 -28.66
C TYR A 99 9.99 1.69 -27.27
N LYS A 100 9.66 2.81 -26.60
CA LYS A 100 8.88 2.79 -25.36
C LYS A 100 7.41 2.46 -25.63
N ARG A 101 6.87 2.91 -26.77
CA ARG A 101 5.50 2.54 -27.21
C ARG A 101 5.37 1.07 -27.58
N LYS A 102 6.38 0.50 -28.25
CA LYS A 102 6.42 -0.92 -28.65
C LYS A 102 6.84 -1.85 -27.51
N GLY A 103 7.34 -1.32 -26.39
CA GLY A 103 7.90 -2.11 -25.29
C GLY A 103 9.23 -2.81 -25.59
N LEU A 104 9.78 -2.65 -26.80
CA LEU A 104 11.00 -3.34 -27.24
C LEU A 104 12.19 -2.38 -27.29
N ILE A 105 13.09 -2.49 -26.31
CA ILE A 105 14.30 -1.66 -26.25
C ILE A 105 15.30 -2.09 -27.35
N PRO A 106 15.76 -1.16 -28.23
CA PRO A 106 16.74 -1.47 -29.28
C PRO A 106 18.05 -1.96 -28.67
N LYS A 107 18.75 -2.87 -29.36
CA LYS A 107 19.98 -3.51 -28.83
C LYS A 107 20.99 -2.52 -28.23
N HIS A 108 21.23 -1.39 -28.90
CA HIS A 108 22.19 -0.35 -28.47
C HIS A 108 21.73 0.50 -27.27
N LYS A 109 20.47 0.38 -26.81
CA LYS A 109 19.93 1.07 -25.63
C LYS A 109 19.57 0.11 -24.48
N ARG A 110 19.83 -1.18 -24.65
CA ARG A 110 19.60 -2.16 -23.58
C ARG A 110 20.63 -1.95 -22.49
N PHE A 111 20.18 -2.08 -21.25
CA PHE A 111 21.00 -2.01 -20.04
C PHE A 111 20.78 -3.28 -19.24
N SER A 112 21.76 -3.64 -18.39
CA SER A 112 21.61 -4.78 -17.50
C SER A 112 20.50 -4.49 -16.48
N ILE A 113 19.55 -5.42 -16.34
CA ILE A 113 18.42 -5.29 -15.41
C ILE A 113 18.61 -6.08 -14.11
N ALA A 114 19.56 -7.04 -14.09
CA ALA A 114 19.85 -7.86 -12.94
C ALA A 114 21.24 -8.46 -13.05
N THR A 115 21.86 -8.72 -11.90
CA THR A 115 23.08 -9.51 -11.77
C THR A 115 22.75 -10.69 -10.87
N ALA A 116 22.97 -11.91 -11.35
CA ALA A 116 22.70 -13.10 -10.55
C ALA A 116 23.66 -13.18 -9.35
N THR A 117 23.10 -13.37 -8.16
CA THR A 117 23.86 -13.51 -6.91
C THR A 117 23.92 -14.95 -6.42
N VAL A 118 23.04 -15.83 -6.93
CA VAL A 118 22.95 -17.25 -6.60
C VAL A 118 22.98 -18.08 -7.88
N ALA A 119 23.74 -19.17 -7.86
CA ALA A 119 23.74 -20.15 -8.94
C ALA A 119 22.38 -20.87 -8.94
N SER A 120 21.67 -20.83 -10.06
CA SER A 120 20.32 -21.43 -10.16
C SER A 120 20.36 -22.96 -10.06
N GLU A 121 21.53 -23.56 -10.31
CA GLU A 121 21.83 -24.97 -10.10
C GLU A 121 21.88 -25.35 -8.61
N ALA A 122 22.19 -24.39 -7.73
CA ALA A 122 22.23 -24.60 -6.28
C ALA A 122 20.87 -24.29 -5.65
N ILE A 123 20.29 -23.14 -5.98
CA ILE A 123 18.95 -22.76 -5.51
C ILE A 123 18.29 -21.82 -6.52
N GLU A 124 17.05 -22.09 -6.84
CA GLU A 124 16.26 -21.22 -7.70
C GLU A 124 16.01 -19.86 -7.00
N PRO A 125 16.28 -18.71 -7.64
CA PRO A 125 16.12 -17.40 -7.01
C PRO A 125 14.70 -17.15 -6.47
N LEU A 126 13.66 -17.62 -7.17
CA LEU A 126 12.28 -17.48 -6.72
C LEU A 126 12.04 -18.21 -5.39
N SER A 127 12.48 -19.47 -5.33
CA SER A 127 12.41 -20.30 -4.13
C SER A 127 13.17 -19.69 -2.96
N PHE A 128 14.34 -19.08 -3.21
CA PHE A 128 15.09 -18.36 -2.18
C PHE A 128 14.33 -17.16 -1.62
N HIS A 129 13.68 -16.35 -2.47
CA HIS A 129 12.85 -15.23 -1.99
C HIS A 129 11.61 -15.71 -1.23
N PHE A 130 10.96 -16.78 -1.69
CA PHE A 130 9.85 -17.40 -0.95
C PHE A 130 10.28 -17.89 0.43
N ALA A 131 11.46 -18.50 0.55
CA ALA A 131 11.99 -18.94 1.83
C ALA A 131 12.21 -17.76 2.80
N ILE A 132 12.76 -16.65 2.31
CA ILE A 132 12.94 -15.43 3.12
C ILE A 132 11.60 -14.88 3.60
N VAL A 133 10.60 -14.76 2.72
CA VAL A 133 9.26 -14.29 3.11
C VAL A 133 8.61 -15.25 4.10
N GLY A 134 8.73 -16.56 3.89
CA GLY A 134 8.21 -17.58 4.80
C GLY A 134 8.82 -17.48 6.21
N ILE A 135 10.13 -17.25 6.30
CA ILE A 135 10.82 -17.02 7.58
C ILE A 135 10.31 -15.76 8.26
N ALA A 136 10.14 -14.65 7.52
CA ALA A 136 9.61 -13.40 8.08
C ALA A 136 8.19 -13.60 8.66
N VAL A 137 7.32 -14.28 7.91
CA VAL A 137 5.96 -14.64 8.38
C VAL A 137 6.00 -15.55 9.60
N ALA A 138 6.89 -16.55 9.63
CA ALA A 138 7.02 -17.45 10.76
C ALA A 138 7.49 -16.73 12.04
N ILE A 139 8.44 -15.79 11.91
CA ILE A 139 8.90 -14.94 13.02
C ILE A 139 7.74 -14.06 13.50
N GLY A 140 7.04 -13.38 12.60
CA GLY A 140 5.89 -12.56 12.95
C GLY A 140 4.79 -13.35 13.66
N TRP A 141 4.56 -14.59 13.23
CA TRP A 141 3.58 -15.47 13.84
C TRP A 141 3.99 -15.93 15.24
N GLY A 142 5.28 -16.25 15.43
CA GLY A 142 5.83 -16.53 16.76
C GLY A 142 5.72 -15.34 17.71
N MET A 143 6.03 -14.13 17.23
CA MET A 143 5.87 -12.89 18.01
C MET A 143 4.41 -12.64 18.39
N LEU A 144 3.48 -12.78 17.44
CA LEU A 144 2.04 -12.60 17.69
C LEU A 144 1.55 -13.61 18.73
N SER A 145 1.89 -14.89 18.55
CA SER A 145 1.50 -15.97 19.45
C SER A 145 2.04 -15.74 20.87
N GLY A 146 3.27 -15.23 20.99
CA GLY A 146 3.85 -14.85 22.27
C GLY A 146 3.11 -13.70 22.95
N LEU A 147 2.68 -12.68 22.18
CA LEU A 147 1.88 -11.57 22.71
C LEU A 147 0.48 -12.02 23.15
N GLN A 148 -0.17 -12.89 22.36
CA GLN A 148 -1.47 -13.48 22.67
C GLN A 148 -1.45 -14.30 23.95
N ALA A 149 -0.34 -15.01 24.23
CA ALA A 149 -0.17 -15.75 25.48
C ALA A 149 -0.12 -14.84 26.73
N ILE A 150 0.24 -13.56 26.58
CA ILE A 150 0.34 -12.59 27.68
C ILE A 150 -1.00 -11.86 27.89
N HIS A 151 -1.65 -11.42 26.81
CA HIS A 151 -2.88 -10.63 26.87
C HIS A 151 -3.88 -10.98 25.76
N VAL A 152 -5.14 -11.18 26.15
CA VAL A 152 -6.28 -11.54 25.26
C VAL A 152 -6.62 -10.45 24.23
N GLU A 153 -6.23 -9.19 24.46
CA GLU A 153 -6.49 -8.11 23.49
C GLU A 153 -5.71 -8.28 22.17
N PHE A 154 -4.64 -9.07 22.18
CA PHE A 154 -3.86 -9.36 20.98
C PHE A 154 -4.51 -10.41 20.06
N ASP A 155 -5.61 -11.06 20.47
CA ASP A 155 -6.37 -11.98 19.62
C ASP A 155 -7.03 -11.25 18.44
N LYS A 156 -7.30 -9.96 18.61
CA LYS A 156 -7.87 -9.09 17.57
C LYS A 156 -6.81 -8.47 16.67
N PHE A 157 -5.52 -8.68 16.97
CA PHE A 157 -4.42 -8.07 16.25
C PHE A 157 -4.07 -8.88 14.99
N PRO A 158 -3.93 -8.23 13.82
CA PRO A 158 -3.56 -8.95 12.62
C PRO A 158 -2.08 -9.37 12.65
N LEU A 159 -1.74 -10.40 11.87
CA LEU A 159 -0.38 -10.94 11.77
C LEU A 159 0.58 -10.07 10.94
N PHE A 160 0.06 -9.44 9.88
CA PHE A 160 0.89 -8.73 8.89
C PHE A 160 1.75 -7.57 9.45
N PRO A 161 1.45 -6.89 10.57
CA PRO A 161 2.34 -5.87 11.14
C PRO A 161 3.62 -6.44 11.76
N LEU A 162 3.63 -7.75 12.06
CA LEU A 162 4.75 -8.43 12.72
C LEU A 162 5.57 -9.29 11.75
N ALA A 163 5.08 -9.49 10.52
CA ALA A 163 5.65 -10.33 9.48
C ALA A 163 6.41 -9.53 8.42
#